data_AF-A0AAW0GAI6-F1
#
_entry.id   AF-A0AAW0GAI6-F1
#
_cell.length_a   1.000
_cell.length_b   1.000
_cell.length_c   1.000
_cell.angle_alpha   90.00
_cell.angle_beta   90.00
_cell.angle_gamma   90.00
#
_symmetry.space_group_name_H-M   'P 1'
#
loop_
_entity.id
_entity.type
_entity.pdbx_description
1 polymer ?
#
loop_
_entity_poly.entity_id
_entity_poly.type
_entity_poly.pdbx_seq_one_letter_code
_entity_poly.pdbx_strand_id
1 'polypeptide(L)'
;MSYTQVPLENFAEEFATTIELSSAALGGSIVSVSDEFFAEAFHLLLVEPAPSLKGQFGPKGALFSGWESRRHNPTYDWCIIKLGTAGNVFGFDVDTAHFNGNEAPQVSIQAAYYAEGTVPKQDDPEWLEILPKVDLGPSSRHLFKIPATTSVNYVKLNMYPDGGIARFRVYGLVTPILPTQFDALFDLAHVFSGGRVVYTSDQHFGVGSNLILPGRGKDMGDGWETKRSRQPGHKDWTILKLAGAGYLSHVEIDTAHFMGNFPESCEIHATHSEGLIPTDVTEEGWALILSRAKLGPHRQHQFQLENTEKPYTHVRVTIYPDGGIKRVRVFGRLLPCTSSDQPEVTSIEPQTIPNGEAIPSPQTFSPSSAAIPALALTSEGFKPFGQVIQAYADLNAVPNPRNTKITGANQGTAVKFHKLALLESSYPSAADASSGISVYRCQPIVLEADRRWPVKVLERHSCTNQTFIPMGAGLKTNDSLDNTSGRYLVIVAHNGEDDKPDLKTLRAFVASASQGIVYNTGIWHHPMAVLDGPMDLACVETQIGDGNLLDCEIVTLEDQETVSVVQLLD
;
A
#
# COMPACT_ATOMS: atom_id res chain seq x y z
N MET A 1 24.18 27.28 15.33
CA MET A 1 23.70 25.88 15.15
C MET A 1 24.90 25.01 14.80
N SER A 2 25.04 23.84 15.42
CA SER A 2 26.05 22.84 15.01
C SER A 2 25.52 22.07 13.80
N TYR A 3 26.34 21.90 12.77
CA TYR A 3 26.05 20.98 11.66
C TYR A 3 27.32 20.18 11.33
N THR A 4 27.13 19.05 10.67
CA THR A 4 28.22 18.21 10.15
C THR A 4 27.99 17.98 8.67
N GLN A 5 29.01 18.24 7.84
CA GLN A 5 28.97 17.84 6.44
C GLN A 5 29.21 16.33 6.34
N VAL A 6 28.33 15.63 5.64
CA VAL A 6 28.35 14.17 5.53
C VAL A 6 28.93 13.78 4.16
N PRO A 7 29.98 12.96 4.09
CA PRO A 7 30.44 12.40 2.82
C PRO A 7 29.35 11.54 2.16
N LEU A 8 29.31 11.49 0.82
CA LEU A 8 28.24 10.79 0.09
C LEU A 8 28.21 9.29 0.39
N GLU A 9 29.36 8.69 0.65
CA GLU A 9 29.53 7.30 1.06
C GLU A 9 28.83 6.98 2.40
N ASN A 10 28.65 7.97 3.27
CA ASN A 10 28.02 7.82 4.58
C ASN A 10 26.51 8.16 4.55
N PHE A 11 25.93 8.41 3.38
CA PHE A 11 24.50 8.69 3.24
C PHE A 11 23.63 7.60 3.87
N ALA A 12 24.00 6.33 3.66
CA ALA A 12 23.19 5.21 4.13
C ALA A 12 23.15 5.12 5.66
N GLU A 13 24.28 5.39 6.32
CA GLU A 13 24.39 5.39 7.78
C GLU A 13 23.54 6.51 8.40
N GLU A 14 23.53 7.68 7.76
CA GLU A 14 22.95 8.89 8.35
C GLU A 14 21.48 9.14 7.98
N PHE A 15 21.07 8.77 6.76
CA PHE A 15 19.77 9.18 6.22
C PHE A 15 18.91 8.03 5.66
N ALA A 16 19.41 6.79 5.54
CA ALA A 16 18.64 5.71 4.89
C ALA A 16 17.32 5.36 5.60
N THR A 17 17.23 5.59 6.91
CA THR A 17 16.03 5.32 7.72
C THR A 17 15.09 6.53 7.84
N THR A 18 15.44 7.63 7.18
CA THR A 18 14.64 8.87 7.13
C THR A 18 13.80 8.93 5.85
N ILE A 19 12.89 9.90 5.78
CA ILE A 19 12.13 10.22 4.57
C ILE A 19 12.46 11.62 4.08
N GLU A 20 12.36 11.83 2.77
CA GLU A 20 12.42 13.17 2.17
C GLU A 20 11.09 13.90 2.38
N LEU A 21 11.03 14.81 3.36
CA LEU A 21 9.84 15.59 3.71
C LEU A 21 9.48 16.66 2.65
N SER A 22 10.48 17.11 1.87
CA SER A 22 10.30 18.11 0.80
C SER A 22 9.75 17.51 -0.50
N SER A 23 9.75 16.18 -0.63
CA SER A 23 9.46 15.52 -1.90
C SER A 23 8.06 15.84 -2.44
N ALA A 24 7.97 16.12 -3.73
CA ALA A 24 6.69 16.26 -4.41
C ALA A 24 5.82 14.98 -4.29
N ALA A 25 6.44 13.80 -4.17
CA ALA A 25 5.71 12.53 -3.99
C ALA A 25 5.05 12.40 -2.61
N LEU A 26 5.52 13.15 -1.61
CA LEU A 26 4.88 13.27 -0.29
C LEU A 26 3.86 14.43 -0.23
N GLY A 27 3.76 15.24 -1.29
CA GLY A 27 2.93 16.45 -1.35
C GLY A 27 3.69 17.76 -1.08
N GLY A 28 5.02 17.73 -1.07
CA GLY A 28 5.84 18.94 -0.96
C GLY A 28 5.59 19.90 -2.12
N SER A 29 5.61 21.20 -1.86
CA SER A 29 5.31 22.23 -2.87
C SER A 29 6.06 23.53 -2.64
N ILE A 30 6.31 24.26 -3.73
CA ILE A 30 6.85 25.62 -3.69
C ILE A 30 5.70 26.57 -3.38
N VAL A 31 5.88 27.42 -2.37
CA VAL A 31 4.90 28.43 -1.96
C VAL A 31 5.17 29.75 -2.65
N SER A 32 6.43 30.18 -2.64
CA SER A 32 6.89 31.43 -3.23
C SER A 32 8.41 31.41 -3.37
N VAL A 33 8.90 32.16 -4.35
CA VAL A 33 10.32 32.28 -4.68
C VAL A 33 10.65 33.74 -5.00
N SER A 34 11.87 34.18 -4.72
CA SER A 34 12.34 35.54 -5.06
C SER A 34 12.44 35.77 -6.56
N ASP A 35 13.07 34.84 -7.28
CA ASP A 35 13.26 34.85 -8.72
C ASP A 35 13.46 33.42 -9.24
N GLU A 36 12.87 33.10 -10.38
CA GLU A 36 13.01 31.80 -11.07
C GLU A 36 13.19 32.02 -12.57
N PHE A 37 13.99 33.03 -12.92
CA PHE A 37 14.06 33.51 -14.29
C PHE A 37 14.52 32.42 -15.27
N PHE A 38 15.64 31.74 -15.01
CA PHE A 38 16.21 30.77 -15.95
C PHE A 38 15.60 29.39 -15.81
N ALA A 39 15.29 28.96 -14.58
CA ALA A 39 14.66 27.67 -14.34
C ALA A 39 13.76 27.69 -13.08
N GLU A 40 12.61 27.02 -13.18
CA GLU A 40 11.52 27.08 -12.21
C GLU A 40 11.83 26.32 -10.91
N ALA A 41 11.40 26.87 -9.77
CA ALA A 41 11.77 26.35 -8.46
C ALA A 41 11.17 24.97 -8.13
N PHE A 42 10.09 24.55 -8.80
CA PHE A 42 9.47 23.25 -8.55
C PHE A 42 10.40 22.06 -8.86
N HIS A 43 11.40 22.26 -9.73
CA HIS A 43 12.42 21.26 -10.04
C HIS A 43 13.19 20.81 -8.80
N LEU A 44 13.31 21.65 -7.76
CA LEU A 44 14.00 21.32 -6.52
C LEU A 44 13.43 20.07 -5.85
N LEU A 45 12.12 19.83 -6.00
CA LEU A 45 11.35 18.83 -5.25
C LEU A 45 11.08 17.54 -6.04
N LEU A 46 11.60 17.44 -7.27
CA LEU A 46 11.42 16.26 -8.12
C LEU A 46 12.21 15.07 -7.56
N VAL A 47 11.59 13.89 -7.60
CA VAL A 47 12.13 12.64 -7.04
C VAL A 47 13.37 12.18 -7.82
N GLU A 48 13.28 12.24 -9.15
CA GLU A 48 14.34 11.79 -10.04
C GLU A 48 15.58 12.70 -9.98
N PRO A 49 16.80 12.14 -10.14
CA PRO A 49 18.00 12.93 -10.33
C PRO A 49 17.83 13.93 -11.49
N ALA A 50 18.46 15.10 -11.38
CA ALA A 50 18.42 16.09 -12.46
C ALA A 50 19.07 15.51 -13.73
N PRO A 51 18.34 15.42 -14.87
CA PRO A 51 18.96 15.05 -16.14
C PRO A 51 19.81 16.20 -16.67
N SER A 52 20.85 15.84 -17.44
CA SER A 52 21.63 16.85 -18.16
C SER A 52 20.82 17.36 -19.37
N LEU A 53 20.61 18.67 -19.44
CA LEU A 53 19.99 19.35 -20.59
C LEU A 53 21.00 20.11 -21.42
N LYS A 54 22.29 19.74 -21.32
CA LYS A 54 23.40 20.40 -22.01
C LYS A 54 23.13 20.52 -23.51
N GLY A 55 23.24 21.74 -24.03
CA GLY A 55 23.03 22.06 -25.44
C GLY A 55 21.57 22.35 -25.82
N GLN A 56 20.63 22.27 -24.87
CA GLN A 56 19.24 22.69 -25.07
C GLN A 56 19.05 24.13 -24.60
N PHE A 57 18.35 24.95 -25.38
CA PHE A 57 18.16 26.37 -25.12
C PHE A 57 16.68 26.74 -25.27
N GLY A 58 16.19 27.54 -24.33
CA GLY A 58 14.91 28.23 -24.41
C GLY A 58 15.08 29.73 -24.64
N PRO A 59 13.97 30.50 -24.67
CA PRO A 59 14.00 31.94 -24.91
C PRO A 59 14.84 32.74 -23.91
N LYS A 60 15.07 32.20 -22.70
CA LYS A 60 15.79 32.85 -21.61
C LYS A 60 17.26 32.40 -21.49
N GLY A 61 17.68 31.35 -22.19
CA GLY A 61 19.04 30.81 -22.05
C GLY A 61 19.10 29.29 -22.14
N ALA A 62 20.17 28.70 -21.62
CA ALA A 62 20.31 27.24 -21.51
C ALA A 62 19.24 26.70 -20.55
N LEU A 63 18.68 25.52 -20.87
CA LEU A 63 17.71 24.86 -20.02
C LEU A 63 18.42 24.07 -18.91
N PHE A 64 17.87 24.10 -17.71
CA PHE A 64 18.33 23.32 -16.57
C PHE A 64 17.17 22.61 -15.88
N SER A 65 17.41 21.39 -15.37
CA SER A 65 16.50 20.72 -14.44
C SER A 65 16.88 21.09 -13.01
N GLY A 66 16.60 22.33 -12.64
CA GLY A 66 16.83 22.90 -11.32
C GLY A 66 16.10 24.24 -11.16
N TRP A 67 16.34 24.91 -10.04
CA TRP A 67 16.01 26.32 -9.82
C TRP A 67 17.22 27.17 -10.22
N GLU A 68 17.03 28.21 -11.04
CA GLU A 68 18.10 29.15 -11.38
C GLU A 68 17.56 30.59 -11.49
N SER A 69 18.17 31.50 -10.73
CA SER A 69 17.80 32.91 -10.65
C SER A 69 18.64 33.83 -11.56
N ARG A 70 18.19 35.08 -11.74
CA ARG A 70 18.94 36.13 -12.46
C ARG A 70 20.27 36.45 -11.77
N ARG A 71 21.27 36.72 -12.61
CA ARG A 71 22.61 37.16 -12.17
C ARG A 71 22.58 38.52 -11.50
N HIS A 72 23.56 38.74 -10.62
CA HIS A 72 23.88 40.02 -9.97
C HIS A 72 22.85 40.47 -8.94
N ASN A 73 22.25 39.53 -8.22
CA ASN A 73 21.51 39.86 -7.01
C ASN A 73 22.51 40.44 -5.98
N PRO A 74 22.31 41.65 -5.44
CA PRO A 74 23.25 42.23 -4.48
C PRO A 74 23.18 41.57 -3.08
N THR A 75 22.18 40.72 -2.85
CA THR A 75 21.84 40.18 -1.53
C THR A 75 21.82 38.65 -1.54
N TYR A 76 20.65 38.05 -1.79
CA TYR A 76 20.42 36.62 -1.87
C TYR A 76 19.07 36.34 -2.55
N ASP A 77 18.93 35.14 -3.11
CA ASP A 77 17.67 34.58 -3.56
C ASP A 77 17.11 33.61 -2.53
N TRP A 78 15.80 33.43 -2.50
CA TRP A 78 15.14 32.57 -1.53
C TRP A 78 13.97 31.80 -2.12
N CYS A 79 13.70 30.64 -1.55
CA CYS A 79 12.59 29.77 -1.93
C CYS A 79 11.91 29.24 -0.65
N ILE A 80 10.60 29.47 -0.52
CA ILE A 80 9.78 28.95 0.57
C ILE A 80 9.09 27.68 0.09
N ILE A 81 9.32 26.60 0.82
CA ILE A 81 8.86 25.25 0.52
C ILE A 81 7.94 24.80 1.64
N LYS A 82 6.73 24.35 1.28
CA LYS A 82 5.84 23.60 2.16
C LYS A 82 6.24 22.13 2.09
N LEU A 83 6.54 21.54 3.24
CA LEU A 83 6.82 20.10 3.34
C LEU A 83 5.52 19.30 3.09
N GLY A 84 5.65 18.08 2.58
CA GLY A 84 4.49 17.20 2.32
C GLY A 84 3.71 16.86 3.59
N THR A 85 4.39 16.86 4.74
CA THR A 85 3.78 16.77 6.06
C THR A 85 4.68 17.43 7.11
N ALA A 86 4.14 17.70 8.29
CA ALA A 86 4.91 18.16 9.43
C ALA A 86 5.86 17.05 9.92
N GLY A 87 7.06 17.43 10.34
CA GLY A 87 8.07 16.45 10.76
C GLY A 87 9.30 17.07 11.43
N ASN A 88 10.07 16.22 12.07
CA ASN A 88 11.38 16.58 12.61
C ASN A 88 12.42 16.48 11.49
N VAL A 89 13.24 17.51 11.31
CA VAL A 89 14.29 17.56 10.28
C VAL A 89 15.63 17.18 10.90
N PHE A 90 16.37 16.32 10.20
CA PHE A 90 17.68 15.80 10.60
C PHE A 90 18.80 16.24 9.68
N GLY A 91 18.49 16.66 8.46
CA GLY A 91 19.50 17.11 7.52
C GLY A 91 18.97 17.43 6.14
N PHE A 92 19.90 17.72 5.24
CA PHE A 92 19.64 18.21 3.91
C PHE A 92 20.57 17.58 2.88
N ASP A 93 20.11 17.52 1.64
CA ASP A 93 20.93 17.31 0.45
C ASP A 93 20.68 18.45 -0.53
N VAL A 94 21.73 19.23 -0.77
CA VAL A 94 21.74 20.33 -1.73
C VAL A 94 22.53 19.88 -2.94
N ASP A 95 21.83 19.53 -4.01
CA ASP A 95 22.42 19.03 -5.25
C ASP A 95 22.54 20.16 -6.26
N THR A 96 23.76 20.40 -6.73
CA THR A 96 24.07 21.41 -7.77
C THR A 96 24.33 20.75 -9.13
N ALA A 97 23.94 19.49 -9.33
CA ALA A 97 24.16 18.73 -10.57
C ALA A 97 23.90 19.56 -11.84
N HIS A 98 24.87 19.50 -12.77
CA HIS A 98 24.89 20.20 -14.06
C HIS A 98 25.09 21.72 -14.00
N PHE A 99 25.00 22.36 -12.83
CA PHE A 99 25.46 23.73 -12.63
C PHE A 99 26.98 23.72 -12.38
N ASN A 100 27.75 24.38 -13.26
CA ASN A 100 29.21 24.35 -13.22
C ASN A 100 29.78 25.69 -13.68
N GLY A 101 30.11 26.54 -12.71
CA GLY A 101 30.40 27.96 -12.85
C GLY A 101 29.18 28.88 -12.65
N ASN A 102 27.97 28.32 -12.50
CA ASN A 102 26.72 29.04 -12.23
C ASN A 102 25.90 28.39 -11.09
N GLU A 103 26.51 27.47 -10.33
CA GLU A 103 25.92 26.92 -9.11
C GLU A 103 25.73 28.01 -8.05
N ALA A 104 24.81 27.78 -7.12
CA ALA A 104 24.72 28.52 -5.88
C ALA A 104 26.08 28.48 -5.14
N PRO A 105 26.74 29.62 -4.87
CA PRO A 105 28.01 29.61 -4.13
C PRO A 105 27.85 29.20 -2.68
N GLN A 106 26.81 29.72 -2.01
CA GLN A 106 26.50 29.40 -0.62
C GLN A 106 24.99 29.27 -0.42
N VAL A 107 24.61 28.49 0.59
CA VAL A 107 23.21 28.39 1.03
C VAL A 107 23.08 28.48 2.55
N SER A 108 21.92 28.89 3.03
CA SER A 108 21.49 28.74 4.43
C SER A 108 20.04 28.27 4.45
N ILE A 109 19.61 27.61 5.52
CA ILE A 109 18.27 27.04 5.61
C ILE A 109 17.61 27.46 6.91
N GLN A 110 16.37 27.93 6.79
CA GLN A 110 15.50 28.23 7.93
C GLN A 110 14.27 27.33 7.91
N ALA A 111 13.67 27.07 9.06
CA ALA A 111 12.41 26.33 9.16
C ALA A 111 11.47 26.98 10.18
N ALA A 112 10.19 26.65 10.02
CA ALA A 112 9.14 27.15 10.88
C ALA A 112 7.94 26.20 10.86
N TYR A 113 7.10 26.33 11.89
CA TYR A 113 5.80 25.67 11.94
C TYR A 113 4.68 26.71 11.80
N TYR A 114 3.77 26.49 10.86
CA TYR A 114 2.58 27.32 10.68
C TYR A 114 1.32 26.48 10.78
N ALA A 115 0.29 27.02 11.43
CA ALA A 115 -1.01 26.40 11.50
C ALA A 115 -1.67 26.31 10.11
N GLU A 116 -2.55 25.34 9.93
CA GLU A 116 -3.26 25.12 8.67
C GLU A 116 -4.00 26.40 8.21
N GLY A 117 -3.93 26.67 6.90
CA GLY A 117 -4.50 27.88 6.29
C GLY A 117 -3.61 29.13 6.37
N THR A 118 -2.51 29.10 7.12
CA THR A 118 -1.55 30.22 7.18
C THR A 118 -0.47 30.06 6.11
N VAL A 119 -0.22 31.13 5.34
CA VAL A 119 0.83 31.15 4.30
C VAL A 119 2.00 32.01 4.78
N PRO A 120 3.20 31.45 4.95
CA PRO A 120 4.36 32.19 5.42
C PRO A 120 4.88 33.18 4.38
N LYS A 121 5.45 34.28 4.86
CA LYS A 121 6.17 35.29 4.07
C LYS A 121 7.66 35.21 4.36
N GLN A 122 8.47 35.80 3.48
CA GLN A 122 9.93 35.73 3.59
C GLN A 122 10.49 36.43 4.85
N ASP A 123 9.90 37.54 5.30
CA ASP A 123 10.39 38.31 6.46
C ASP A 123 9.71 37.94 7.79
N ASP A 124 8.96 36.84 7.83
CA ASP A 124 8.25 36.42 9.04
C ASP A 124 9.23 36.10 10.19
N PRO A 125 8.97 36.57 11.44
CA PRO A 125 9.86 36.37 12.57
C PRO A 125 9.95 34.91 13.05
N GLU A 126 9.01 34.05 12.65
CA GLU A 126 8.96 32.63 13.00
C GLU A 126 10.07 31.79 12.35
N TRP A 127 10.77 32.33 11.34
CA TRP A 127 11.86 31.63 10.67
C TRP A 127 13.06 31.42 11.60
N LEU A 128 13.32 30.17 11.95
CA LEU A 128 14.50 29.77 12.73
C LEU A 128 15.58 29.23 11.81
N GLU A 129 16.80 29.76 11.92
CA GLU A 129 17.95 29.22 11.19
C GLU A 129 18.31 27.83 11.72
N ILE A 130 18.27 26.82 10.84
CA ILE A 130 18.60 25.43 11.16
C ILE A 130 19.83 24.90 10.42
N LEU A 131 20.22 25.56 9.32
CA LEU A 131 21.55 25.43 8.72
C LEU A 131 22.11 26.83 8.49
N PRO A 132 23.27 27.19 9.08
CA PRO A 132 23.91 28.48 8.81
C PRO A 132 24.41 28.55 7.36
N LYS A 133 24.99 29.69 6.96
CA LYS A 133 25.60 29.80 5.64
C LYS A 133 26.74 28.79 5.47
N VAL A 134 26.65 27.99 4.43
CA VAL A 134 27.64 26.97 4.04
C VAL A 134 28.00 27.11 2.57
N ASP A 135 29.24 26.79 2.24
CA ASP A 135 29.73 26.76 0.86
C ASP A 135 29.21 25.53 0.12
N LEU A 136 28.95 25.70 -1.19
CA LEU A 136 28.69 24.61 -2.13
C LEU A 136 29.76 24.63 -3.23
N GLY A 137 29.94 23.48 -3.89
CA GLY A 137 30.80 23.32 -5.05
C GLY A 137 29.98 23.03 -6.32
N PRO A 138 30.63 23.13 -7.50
CA PRO A 138 29.98 22.90 -8.78
C PRO A 138 29.57 21.44 -8.97
N SER A 139 28.42 21.23 -9.60
CA SER A 139 27.93 19.94 -10.12
C SER A 139 28.11 18.76 -9.15
N SER A 140 27.77 18.97 -7.88
CA SER A 140 27.96 18.01 -6.80
C SER A 140 26.83 18.03 -5.77
N ARG A 141 26.71 16.93 -5.02
CA ARG A 141 25.77 16.78 -3.91
C ARG A 141 26.44 17.15 -2.58
N HIS A 142 25.71 17.86 -1.75
CA HIS A 142 26.18 18.36 -0.45
C HIS A 142 25.23 17.91 0.65
N LEU A 143 25.67 16.94 1.46
CA LEU A 143 24.88 16.42 2.57
C LEU A 143 25.24 17.14 3.86
N PHE A 144 24.23 17.59 4.59
CA PHE A 144 24.39 18.26 5.87
C PHE A 144 23.52 17.59 6.93
N LYS A 145 24.12 17.17 8.03
CA LYS A 145 23.42 16.66 9.22
C LYS A 145 23.32 17.76 10.28
N ILE A 146 22.16 17.88 10.89
CA ILE A 146 21.86 18.83 11.96
C ILE A 146 21.27 18.09 13.17
N PRO A 147 21.29 18.70 14.38
CA PRO A 147 20.47 18.24 15.48
C PRO A 147 18.99 18.19 15.08
N ALA A 148 18.28 17.19 15.56
CA ALA A 148 16.85 17.03 15.30
C ALA A 148 16.08 18.29 15.70
N THR A 149 15.31 18.84 14.76
CA THR A 149 14.43 19.98 15.04
C THR A 149 13.20 19.53 15.84
N THR A 150 12.46 20.48 16.42
CA THR A 150 11.03 20.29 16.70
C THR A 150 10.27 20.07 15.40
N SER A 151 8.99 19.66 15.49
CA SER A 151 8.16 19.48 14.28
C SER A 151 8.02 20.79 13.51
N VAL A 152 8.31 20.76 12.21
CA VAL A 152 8.20 21.89 11.26
C VAL A 152 7.46 21.42 10.02
N ASN A 153 6.79 22.34 9.32
CA ASN A 153 6.07 22.05 8.08
C ASN A 153 6.44 22.99 6.92
N TYR A 154 7.30 23.98 7.15
CA TYR A 154 7.88 24.82 6.11
C TYR A 154 9.39 24.97 6.27
N VAL A 155 10.08 25.07 5.13
CA VAL A 155 11.51 25.35 5.04
C VAL A 155 11.72 26.51 4.06
N LYS A 156 12.64 27.41 4.40
CA LYS A 156 13.11 28.49 3.52
C LYS A 156 14.57 28.27 3.17
N LEU A 157 14.83 28.01 1.90
CA LEU A 157 16.16 27.88 1.32
C LEU A 157 16.63 29.26 0.85
N ASN A 158 17.76 29.75 1.36
CA ASN A 158 18.38 30.99 0.90
C ASN A 158 19.67 30.65 0.14
N MET A 159 19.85 31.25 -1.04
CA MET A 159 20.98 31.09 -1.96
C MET A 159 21.73 32.42 -2.09
N TYR A 160 23.05 32.43 -1.84
CA TYR A 160 23.84 33.66 -1.79
C TYR A 160 24.92 33.73 -2.89
N PRO A 161 24.99 34.83 -3.66
CA PRO A 161 23.94 35.84 -3.85
C PRO A 161 22.83 35.37 -4.82
N ASP A 162 23.20 34.57 -5.82
CA ASP A 162 22.36 34.04 -6.89
C ASP A 162 23.05 32.81 -7.49
N GLY A 163 22.38 32.08 -8.38
CA GLY A 163 22.94 30.89 -9.03
C GLY A 163 21.87 29.83 -9.30
N GLY A 164 22.31 28.56 -9.35
CA GLY A 164 21.45 27.43 -9.61
C GLY A 164 21.62 26.24 -8.66
N ILE A 165 20.50 25.59 -8.35
CA ILE A 165 20.41 24.38 -7.51
C ILE A 165 19.52 23.37 -8.24
N ALA A 166 20.00 22.15 -8.43
CA ALA A 166 19.31 21.10 -9.18
C ALA A 166 18.21 20.41 -8.34
N ARG A 167 18.55 19.97 -7.12
CA ARG A 167 17.61 19.34 -6.17
C ARG A 167 17.86 19.84 -4.76
N PHE A 168 16.80 19.89 -3.98
CA PHE A 168 16.87 20.21 -2.57
C PHE A 168 16.01 19.21 -1.78
N ARG A 169 16.67 18.39 -0.96
CA ARG A 169 16.01 17.38 -0.15
C ARG A 169 16.11 17.72 1.32
N VAL A 170 15.00 17.58 2.03
CA VAL A 170 14.88 17.75 3.48
C VAL A 170 14.66 16.37 4.10
N TYR A 171 15.65 15.83 4.78
CA TYR A 171 15.58 14.52 5.42
C TYR A 171 15.09 14.63 6.85
N GLY A 172 14.14 13.78 7.21
CA GLY A 172 13.54 13.81 8.53
C GLY A 172 12.56 12.68 8.77
N LEU A 173 11.75 12.84 9.80
CA LEU A 173 10.69 11.91 10.16
C LEU A 173 9.37 12.66 10.24
N VAL A 174 8.31 12.03 9.76
CA VAL A 174 6.97 12.61 9.87
C VAL A 174 6.53 12.67 11.32
N THR A 175 5.68 13.62 11.65
CA THR A 175 4.83 13.57 12.85
C THR A 175 3.67 12.62 12.56
N PRO A 176 3.57 11.46 13.22
CA PRO A 176 2.55 10.45 12.93
C PRO A 176 1.12 10.97 13.11
N ILE A 177 0.24 10.59 12.19
CA ILE A 177 -1.20 10.76 12.30
C ILE A 177 -1.78 9.37 12.62
N LEU A 178 -2.09 9.14 13.89
CA LEU A 178 -2.61 7.86 14.37
C LEU A 178 -4.13 7.90 14.52
N PRO A 179 -4.83 6.77 14.32
CA PRO A 179 -6.27 6.71 14.57
C PRO A 179 -6.58 6.99 16.04
N THR A 180 -7.72 7.63 16.30
CA THR A 180 -8.23 7.86 17.65
C THR A 180 -8.79 6.58 18.29
N GLN A 181 -9.22 5.64 17.45
CA GLN A 181 -9.75 4.33 17.82
C GLN A 181 -8.71 3.25 17.52
N PHE A 182 -8.22 2.56 18.56
CA PHE A 182 -7.16 1.55 18.42
C PHE A 182 -7.65 0.23 17.80
N ASP A 183 -8.96 0.00 17.75
CA ASP A 183 -9.60 -1.15 17.13
C ASP A 183 -9.89 -0.96 15.63
N ALA A 184 -9.73 0.26 15.11
CA ALA A 184 -9.85 0.55 13.69
C ALA A 184 -8.69 -0.10 12.90
N LEU A 185 -9.02 -0.67 11.74
CA LEU A 185 -8.00 -1.10 10.80
C LEU A 185 -7.33 0.12 10.17
N PHE A 186 -6.00 0.11 10.17
CA PHE A 186 -5.20 1.23 9.71
C PHE A 186 -3.91 0.73 9.07
N ASP A 187 -3.40 1.46 8.06
CA ASP A 187 -2.13 1.12 7.42
C ASP A 187 -0.95 1.50 8.32
N LEU A 188 -0.40 0.50 9.01
CA LEU A 188 0.71 0.62 9.94
C LEU A 188 2.04 0.87 9.23
N ALA A 189 2.15 0.55 7.93
CA ALA A 189 3.36 0.78 7.16
C ALA A 189 3.40 2.17 6.52
N HIS A 190 2.24 2.84 6.37
CA HIS A 190 2.14 4.12 5.69
C HIS A 190 3.09 5.18 6.28
N VAL A 191 3.67 6.01 5.41
CA VAL A 191 4.59 7.07 5.82
C VAL A 191 3.95 8.02 6.84
N PHE A 192 2.72 8.50 6.60
CA PHE A 192 1.98 9.39 7.52
C PHE A 192 1.60 8.74 8.85
N SER A 193 1.57 7.41 8.92
CA SER A 193 1.40 6.67 10.17
C SER A 193 2.67 6.67 11.00
N GLY A 194 3.81 7.10 10.44
CA GLY A 194 5.13 6.98 11.05
C GLY A 194 5.87 5.70 10.65
N GLY A 195 5.33 4.91 9.71
CA GLY A 195 6.02 3.76 9.16
C GLY A 195 7.29 4.15 8.41
N ARG A 196 8.29 3.26 8.38
CA ARG A 196 9.61 3.52 7.80
C ARG A 196 10.15 2.30 7.09
N VAL A 197 10.85 2.52 5.99
CA VAL A 197 11.71 1.50 5.41
C VAL A 197 13.08 1.61 6.05
N VAL A 198 13.50 0.56 6.73
CA VAL A 198 14.72 0.55 7.55
C VAL A 198 15.84 -0.29 6.95
N TYR A 199 15.52 -1.10 5.93
CA TYR A 199 16.50 -1.86 5.16
C TYR A 199 15.98 -2.20 3.75
N THR A 200 16.88 -2.30 2.79
CA THR A 200 16.65 -2.79 1.42
C THR A 200 17.88 -3.55 0.93
N SER A 201 17.71 -4.73 0.34
CA SER A 201 18.83 -5.56 -0.17
C SER A 201 19.54 -4.94 -1.37
N ASP A 202 18.78 -4.42 -2.33
CA ASP A 202 19.25 -3.74 -3.54
C ASP A 202 18.30 -2.58 -3.87
N GLN A 203 18.84 -1.52 -4.46
CA GLN A 203 18.08 -0.36 -4.93
C GLN A 203 18.66 0.09 -6.28
N HIS A 204 18.27 -0.61 -7.35
CA HIS A 204 18.77 -0.28 -8.68
C HIS A 204 18.12 0.98 -9.25
N PHE A 205 16.79 0.96 -9.27
CA PHE A 205 15.93 2.07 -9.71
C PHE A 205 14.86 2.30 -8.65
N GLY A 206 14.54 3.57 -8.41
CA GLY A 206 13.72 3.93 -7.26
C GLY A 206 14.37 3.54 -5.93
N VAL A 207 13.67 3.80 -4.82
CA VAL A 207 14.18 3.57 -3.46
C VAL A 207 13.11 2.91 -2.61
N GLY A 208 13.52 2.11 -1.62
CA GLY A 208 12.60 1.37 -0.77
C GLY A 208 11.58 2.25 -0.06
N SER A 209 11.98 3.45 0.36
CA SER A 209 11.09 4.41 1.04
C SER A 209 9.88 4.83 0.20
N ASN A 210 9.92 4.65 -1.13
CA ASN A 210 8.77 4.90 -2.01
C ASN A 210 7.60 3.94 -1.76
N LEU A 211 7.86 2.75 -1.20
CA LEU A 211 6.85 1.71 -0.99
C LEU A 211 5.73 2.15 -0.04
N ILE A 212 6.01 3.10 0.85
CA ILE A 212 5.08 3.54 1.90
C ILE A 212 4.48 4.92 1.63
N LEU A 213 4.79 5.53 0.49
CA LEU A 213 4.30 6.85 0.09
C LEU A 213 2.81 6.85 -0.27
N PRO A 214 2.11 8.00 -0.26
CA PRO A 214 0.72 8.09 -0.68
C PRO A 214 0.48 7.70 -2.15
N GLY A 215 -0.79 7.40 -2.47
CA GLY A 215 -1.25 7.12 -3.83
C GLY A 215 -0.60 5.89 -4.48
N ARG A 216 -0.66 5.83 -5.82
CA ARG A 216 -0.14 4.72 -6.66
C ARG A 216 1.01 5.13 -7.59
N GLY A 217 1.55 6.34 -7.40
CA GLY A 217 2.64 6.89 -8.21
C GLY A 217 2.26 7.24 -9.65
N LYS A 218 3.19 7.88 -10.37
CA LYS A 218 3.02 8.39 -11.74
C LYS A 218 3.61 7.47 -12.82
N ASP A 219 4.74 6.82 -12.54
CA ASP A 219 5.50 5.99 -13.48
C ASP A 219 6.32 4.94 -12.68
N MET A 220 7.35 4.29 -13.23
CA MET A 220 8.15 3.31 -12.46
C MET A 220 9.11 3.97 -11.44
N GLY A 221 9.56 5.21 -11.67
CA GLY A 221 10.64 5.87 -10.93
C GLY A 221 10.30 6.19 -9.47
N ASP A 222 9.02 6.26 -9.13
CA ASP A 222 8.52 6.46 -7.77
C ASP A 222 8.07 5.16 -7.09
N GLY A 223 8.66 4.02 -7.46
CA GLY A 223 8.55 2.72 -6.77
C GLY A 223 9.90 2.28 -6.18
N TRP A 224 10.02 1.00 -5.86
CA TRP A 224 11.27 0.32 -5.55
C TRP A 224 11.51 -0.78 -6.60
N GLU A 225 12.68 -0.80 -7.23
CA GLU A 225 13.07 -1.79 -8.24
C GLU A 225 14.51 -2.26 -8.04
N THR A 226 14.71 -3.57 -8.13
CA THR A 226 16.02 -4.22 -7.96
C THR A 226 16.66 -4.63 -9.28
N LYS A 227 17.97 -4.89 -9.26
CA LYS A 227 18.71 -5.40 -10.42
C LYS A 227 18.17 -6.77 -10.80
N ARG A 228 18.01 -6.96 -12.11
CA ARG A 228 17.72 -8.28 -12.67
C ARG A 228 18.79 -9.29 -12.27
N SER A 229 18.37 -10.39 -11.66
CA SER A 229 19.24 -11.49 -11.30
C SER A 229 19.15 -12.66 -12.28
N ARG A 230 20.20 -13.48 -12.23
CA ARG A 230 20.33 -14.75 -12.96
C ARG A 230 20.78 -15.88 -12.04
N GLN A 231 21.02 -15.58 -10.76
CA GLN A 231 21.46 -16.57 -9.79
C GLN A 231 20.26 -17.42 -9.36
N PRO A 232 20.35 -18.76 -9.42
CA PRO A 232 19.30 -19.63 -8.93
C PRO A 232 19.00 -19.35 -7.45
N GLY A 233 17.71 -19.17 -7.12
CA GLY A 233 17.28 -18.90 -5.74
C GLY A 233 17.54 -17.46 -5.27
N HIS A 234 17.93 -16.54 -6.16
CA HIS A 234 18.02 -15.11 -5.83
C HIS A 234 16.68 -14.58 -5.31
N LYS A 235 16.78 -13.65 -4.36
CA LYS A 235 15.66 -12.91 -3.79
C LYS A 235 16.15 -11.56 -3.32
N ASP A 236 15.26 -10.58 -3.39
CA ASP A 236 15.46 -9.26 -2.83
C ASP A 236 14.44 -9.00 -1.74
N TRP A 237 14.76 -8.16 -0.76
CA TRP A 237 13.84 -7.86 0.33
C TRP A 237 14.03 -6.46 0.88
N THR A 238 12.96 -5.99 1.52
CA THR A 238 12.94 -4.75 2.29
C THR A 238 12.36 -5.02 3.67
N ILE A 239 12.83 -4.28 4.68
CA ILE A 239 12.28 -4.33 6.03
C ILE A 239 11.61 -2.99 6.32
N LEU A 240 10.36 -3.07 6.73
CA LEU A 240 9.52 -1.97 7.15
C LEU A 240 9.39 -2.02 8.66
N LYS A 241 9.71 -0.91 9.35
CA LYS A 241 9.30 -0.66 10.73
C LYS A 241 7.91 -0.02 10.68
N LEU A 242 6.96 -0.66 11.38
CA LEU A 242 5.59 -0.17 11.48
C LEU A 242 5.51 1.05 12.40
N ALA A 243 4.44 1.82 12.26
CA ALA A 243 4.09 2.98 13.10
C ALA A 243 4.15 2.68 14.60
N GLY A 244 3.80 1.46 14.98
CA GLY A 244 3.84 0.94 16.33
C GLY A 244 3.62 -0.57 16.32
N ALA A 245 3.73 -1.20 17.49
CA ALA A 245 3.39 -2.60 17.63
C ALA A 245 1.88 -2.80 17.38
N GLY A 246 1.50 -3.81 16.60
CA GLY A 246 0.09 -4.02 16.26
C GLY A 246 -0.24 -5.44 15.79
N TYR A 247 -1.51 -5.79 15.87
CA TYR A 247 -2.06 -7.03 15.33
C TYR A 247 -2.37 -6.83 13.84
N LEU A 248 -1.75 -7.63 12.98
CA LEU A 248 -1.88 -7.48 11.53
C LEU A 248 -3.14 -8.18 11.01
N SER A 249 -3.67 -7.73 9.89
CA SER A 249 -4.90 -8.28 9.29
C SER A 249 -4.67 -8.71 7.85
N HIS A 250 -4.24 -7.78 7.01
CA HIS A 250 -4.04 -8.02 5.59
C HIS A 250 -2.98 -7.07 5.03
N VAL A 251 -2.49 -7.40 3.85
CA VAL A 251 -1.49 -6.60 3.13
C VAL A 251 -2.01 -6.28 1.73
N GLU A 252 -1.66 -5.09 1.25
CA GLU A 252 -1.74 -4.75 -0.16
C GLU A 252 -0.34 -4.65 -0.76
N ILE A 253 -0.11 -5.35 -1.87
CA ILE A 253 1.08 -5.24 -2.70
C ILE A 253 0.68 -4.65 -4.05
N ASP A 254 1.11 -3.44 -4.35
CA ASP A 254 0.80 -2.76 -5.61
C ASP A 254 2.01 -2.81 -6.57
N THR A 255 1.79 -3.32 -7.78
CA THR A 255 2.80 -3.37 -8.86
C THR A 255 2.50 -2.34 -9.96
N ALA A 256 1.76 -1.26 -9.65
CA ALA A 256 1.49 -0.19 -10.61
C ALA A 256 2.77 0.27 -11.34
N HIS A 257 2.61 0.53 -12.62
CA HIS A 257 3.64 0.86 -13.62
C HIS A 257 4.69 -0.24 -13.92
N PHE A 258 4.80 -1.30 -13.12
CA PHE A 258 5.67 -2.44 -13.40
C PHE A 258 4.96 -3.49 -14.26
N MET A 259 4.99 -3.29 -15.59
CA MET A 259 4.25 -4.13 -16.55
C MET A 259 5.04 -5.37 -17.03
N GLY A 260 6.38 -5.27 -17.09
CA GLY A 260 7.26 -6.33 -17.58
C GLY A 260 8.36 -6.76 -16.61
N ASN A 261 8.55 -6.00 -15.53
CA ASN A 261 9.61 -6.13 -14.53
C ASN A 261 9.03 -6.16 -13.10
N PHE A 262 7.75 -6.50 -12.93
CA PHE A 262 7.20 -6.82 -11.61
C PHE A 262 7.77 -8.17 -11.12
N PRO A 263 7.83 -8.42 -9.80
CA PRO A 263 8.30 -9.68 -9.27
C PRO A 263 7.34 -10.81 -9.62
N GLU A 264 7.87 -12.01 -9.80
CA GLU A 264 7.04 -13.19 -10.08
C GLU A 264 6.16 -13.56 -8.86
N SER A 265 6.71 -13.38 -7.66
CA SER A 265 5.99 -13.61 -6.41
C SER A 265 6.62 -12.82 -5.26
N CYS A 266 5.89 -12.76 -4.14
CA CYS A 266 6.40 -12.26 -2.88
C CYS A 266 6.05 -13.20 -1.72
N GLU A 267 6.79 -13.09 -0.63
CA GLU A 267 6.44 -13.65 0.68
C GLU A 267 6.65 -12.57 1.75
N ILE A 268 6.00 -12.72 2.89
CA ILE A 268 6.11 -11.74 3.97
C ILE A 268 6.34 -12.42 5.30
N HIS A 269 7.33 -11.91 6.02
CA HIS A 269 7.59 -12.27 7.41
C HIS A 269 7.38 -11.08 8.33
N ALA A 270 7.06 -11.33 9.59
CA ALA A 270 6.96 -10.28 10.60
C ALA A 270 7.70 -10.67 11.88
N THR A 271 8.14 -9.66 12.61
CA THR A 271 8.82 -9.86 13.89
C THR A 271 8.53 -8.73 14.89
N HIS A 272 8.90 -8.98 16.15
CA HIS A 272 8.86 -8.03 17.24
C HIS A 272 10.30 -7.69 17.66
N SER A 273 10.69 -6.42 17.58
CA SER A 273 12.01 -5.91 17.95
C SER A 273 11.89 -4.48 18.47
N GLU A 274 12.69 -4.16 19.48
CA GLU A 274 12.80 -2.79 20.03
C GLU A 274 13.69 -1.90 19.14
N GLY A 275 14.56 -2.49 18.33
CA GLY A 275 15.49 -1.79 17.45
C GLY A 275 14.80 -0.98 16.36
N LEU A 276 15.52 0.02 15.82
CA LEU A 276 15.12 0.68 14.57
C LEU A 276 15.27 -0.26 13.37
N ILE A 277 16.40 -0.96 13.33
CA ILE A 277 16.66 -2.07 12.42
C ILE A 277 16.66 -3.33 13.31
N PRO A 278 15.88 -4.37 12.99
CA PRO A 278 15.73 -5.56 13.84
C PRO A 278 16.93 -6.51 13.75
N THR A 279 18.13 -6.03 14.09
CA THR A 279 19.38 -6.82 14.09
C THR A 279 19.51 -7.74 15.30
N ASP A 280 18.70 -7.51 16.33
CA ASP A 280 18.58 -8.30 17.55
C ASP A 280 17.81 -9.62 17.35
N VAL A 281 17.11 -9.76 16.22
CA VAL A 281 16.27 -10.92 15.93
C VAL A 281 16.97 -11.87 14.96
N THR A 282 17.06 -13.14 15.33
CA THR A 282 17.57 -14.22 14.44
C THR A 282 16.54 -14.57 13.37
N GLU A 283 16.95 -15.29 12.31
CA GLU A 283 16.02 -15.69 11.23
C GLU A 283 14.82 -16.51 11.74
N GLU A 284 14.99 -17.30 12.81
CA GLU A 284 13.93 -18.08 13.48
C GLU A 284 12.90 -17.19 14.19
N GLY A 285 13.26 -15.96 14.55
CA GLY A 285 12.38 -14.98 15.17
C GLY A 285 11.46 -14.26 14.17
N TRP A 286 11.61 -14.52 12.88
CA TRP A 286 10.73 -14.02 11.83
C TRP A 286 9.60 -15.02 11.57
N ALA A 287 8.37 -14.64 11.93
CA ALA A 287 7.20 -15.45 11.64
C ALA A 287 6.77 -15.26 10.18
N LEU A 288 6.54 -16.35 9.44
CA LEU A 288 5.93 -16.30 8.11
C LEU A 288 4.45 -15.90 8.26
N ILE A 289 4.06 -14.77 7.69
CA ILE A 289 2.70 -14.23 7.77
C ILE A 289 2.00 -14.17 6.39
N LEU A 290 2.75 -14.32 5.31
CA LEU A 290 2.24 -14.58 3.97
C LEU A 290 3.17 -15.57 3.28
N SER A 291 2.67 -16.77 3.00
CA SER A 291 3.37 -17.75 2.17
C SER A 291 3.56 -17.23 0.74
N ARG A 292 4.50 -17.81 -0.01
CA ARG A 292 4.89 -17.31 -1.33
C ARG A 292 3.69 -17.21 -2.29
N ALA A 293 3.28 -15.98 -2.58
CA ALA A 293 2.11 -15.65 -3.38
C ALA A 293 2.52 -15.02 -4.71
N LYS A 294 1.87 -15.43 -5.81
CA LYS A 294 2.10 -14.86 -7.14
C LYS A 294 1.66 -13.41 -7.18
N LEU A 295 2.40 -12.61 -7.95
CA LEU A 295 1.99 -11.26 -8.31
C LEU A 295 1.68 -11.18 -9.81
N GLY A 296 0.99 -10.12 -10.20
CA GLY A 296 0.66 -9.76 -11.56
C GLY A 296 1.17 -8.35 -11.89
N PRO A 297 1.20 -7.98 -13.18
CA PRO A 297 1.66 -6.68 -13.62
C PRO A 297 0.62 -5.59 -13.36
N HIS A 298 1.09 -4.38 -13.05
CA HIS A 298 0.30 -3.15 -13.07
C HIS A 298 -1.03 -3.21 -12.29
N ARG A 299 -1.03 -3.78 -11.07
CA ARG A 299 -2.26 -3.96 -10.29
C ARG A 299 -2.00 -4.03 -8.77
N GLN A 300 -3.09 -3.85 -8.01
CA GLN A 300 -3.11 -4.09 -6.57
C GLN A 300 -3.45 -5.55 -6.28
N HIS A 301 -2.74 -6.13 -5.32
CA HIS A 301 -2.97 -7.48 -4.81
C HIS A 301 -3.28 -7.37 -3.33
N GLN A 302 -4.34 -8.02 -2.87
CA GLN A 302 -4.70 -8.04 -1.46
C GLN A 302 -4.64 -9.47 -0.94
N PHE A 303 -3.95 -9.64 0.19
CA PHE A 303 -3.77 -10.93 0.84
C PHE A 303 -4.07 -10.83 2.33
N GLN A 304 -4.87 -11.76 2.84
CA GLN A 304 -5.07 -11.92 4.28
C GLN A 304 -3.80 -12.52 4.88
N LEU A 305 -3.36 -11.95 6.00
CA LEU A 305 -2.18 -12.40 6.71
C LEU A 305 -2.52 -13.53 7.68
N GLU A 306 -1.55 -14.41 7.90
CA GLU A 306 -1.62 -15.56 8.81
C GLU A 306 -0.70 -15.33 10.01
N ASN A 307 -0.87 -16.13 11.07
CA ASN A 307 -0.06 -16.05 12.30
C ASN A 307 -0.07 -14.64 12.93
N THR A 308 -1.25 -14.01 12.95
CA THR A 308 -1.44 -12.61 13.36
C THR A 308 -2.01 -12.46 14.78
N GLU A 309 -2.07 -13.54 15.56
CA GLU A 309 -2.57 -13.56 16.94
C GLU A 309 -1.62 -12.89 17.94
N LYS A 310 -0.39 -12.54 17.49
CA LYS A 310 0.60 -11.79 18.26
C LYS A 310 0.93 -10.46 17.59
N PRO A 311 1.33 -9.44 18.37
CA PRO A 311 1.65 -8.12 17.84
C PRO A 311 3.05 -8.08 17.22
N TYR A 312 3.18 -7.39 16.09
CA TYR A 312 4.43 -7.21 15.37
C TYR A 312 4.82 -5.73 15.27
N THR A 313 6.11 -5.46 15.14
CA THR A 313 6.69 -4.11 14.99
C THR A 313 7.37 -3.92 13.65
N HIS A 314 7.77 -5.01 13.00
CA HIS A 314 8.47 -4.98 11.72
C HIS A 314 7.92 -6.03 10.77
N VAL A 315 7.98 -5.72 9.48
CA VAL A 315 7.58 -6.60 8.38
C VAL A 315 8.72 -6.64 7.35
N ARG A 316 9.09 -7.85 6.93
CA ARG A 316 10.03 -8.08 5.83
C ARG A 316 9.26 -8.55 4.61
N VAL A 317 9.27 -7.73 3.56
CA VAL A 317 8.68 -8.07 2.25
C VAL A 317 9.80 -8.57 1.36
N THR A 318 9.71 -9.82 0.95
CA THR A 318 10.69 -10.48 0.09
C THR A 318 10.05 -10.72 -1.28
N ILE A 319 10.76 -10.37 -2.35
CA ILE A 319 10.36 -10.55 -3.74
C ILE A 319 11.21 -11.61 -4.41
N TYR A 320 10.62 -12.33 -5.37
CA TYR A 320 11.29 -13.39 -6.11
C TYR A 320 11.14 -13.26 -7.62
N PRO A 321 12.22 -13.55 -8.38
CA PRO A 321 13.61 -13.48 -7.92
C PRO A 321 14.03 -12.04 -7.63
N ASP A 322 13.52 -11.10 -8.41
CA ASP A 322 13.82 -9.67 -8.44
C ASP A 322 12.64 -8.94 -9.08
N GLY A 323 12.68 -7.60 -9.16
CA GLY A 323 11.69 -6.81 -9.86
C GLY A 323 11.30 -5.54 -9.13
N GLY A 324 10.15 -4.96 -9.47
CA GLY A 324 9.68 -3.71 -8.92
C GLY A 324 8.30 -3.75 -8.26
N ILE A 325 8.18 -3.14 -7.08
CA ILE A 325 6.93 -2.91 -6.35
C ILE A 325 6.70 -1.40 -6.23
N LYS A 326 5.44 -0.99 -6.42
CA LYS A 326 5.03 0.40 -6.26
C LYS A 326 4.76 0.75 -4.81
N ARG A 327 3.86 0.02 -4.15
CA ARG A 327 3.47 0.25 -2.76
C ARG A 327 3.31 -1.04 -1.97
N VAL A 328 3.50 -0.91 -0.67
CA VAL A 328 3.16 -1.91 0.33
C VAL A 328 2.29 -1.22 1.39
N ARG A 329 1.10 -1.76 1.64
CA ARG A 329 0.21 -1.33 2.73
C ARG A 329 0.06 -2.48 3.70
N VAL A 330 0.27 -2.24 4.98
CA VAL A 330 0.14 -3.28 6.01
C VAL A 330 -0.96 -2.87 6.97
N PHE A 331 -2.14 -3.44 6.80
CA PHE A 331 -3.30 -3.10 7.60
C PHE A 331 -3.33 -3.93 8.89
N GLY A 332 -3.61 -3.25 9.99
CA GLY A 332 -3.74 -3.87 11.30
C GLY A 332 -4.33 -2.92 12.32
N ARG A 333 -4.36 -3.37 13.57
CA ARG A 333 -4.79 -2.60 14.74
C ARG A 333 -3.58 -2.30 15.62
N LEU A 334 -3.41 -1.04 16.00
CA LEU A 334 -2.35 -0.65 16.91
C LEU A 334 -2.61 -1.24 18.30
N LEU A 335 -1.54 -1.68 18.96
CA LEU A 335 -1.61 -1.92 20.40
C LEU A 335 -1.82 -0.58 21.12
N PRO A 336 -2.77 -0.50 22.06
CA PRO A 336 -2.87 0.63 22.97
C PRO A 336 -1.54 0.75 23.73
N CYS A 337 -0.89 1.91 23.66
CA CYS A 337 0.34 2.16 24.40
C CYS A 337 0.00 2.14 25.90
N THR A 338 0.53 1.16 26.65
CA THR A 338 0.41 1.11 28.11
C THR A 338 1.37 2.12 28.73
N SER A 339 0.99 3.41 28.75
CA SER A 339 1.43 4.51 29.65
C SER A 339 2.84 4.52 30.30
N SER A 340 3.87 3.84 29.79
CA SER A 340 5.22 3.84 30.38
C SER A 340 6.28 4.51 29.50
N ASP A 341 5.95 4.89 28.26
CA ASP A 341 6.89 5.47 27.28
C ASP A 341 6.46 6.83 26.70
N GLN A 342 5.72 7.65 27.47
CA GLN A 342 5.60 9.07 27.11
C GLN A 342 6.73 9.88 27.77
N PRO A 343 7.50 10.69 27.02
CA PRO A 343 8.34 11.72 27.63
C PRO A 343 7.44 12.70 28.40
N GLU A 344 7.85 13.09 29.60
CA GLU A 344 7.10 13.93 30.54
C GLU A 344 6.46 15.15 29.86
N VAL A 345 5.14 15.06 29.61
CA VAL A 345 4.30 16.22 29.39
C VAL A 345 3.85 16.69 30.77
N THR A 346 4.41 17.80 31.22
CA THR A 346 3.96 18.51 32.43
C THR A 346 2.51 18.95 32.22
N SER A 347 1.58 18.16 32.76
CA SER A 347 0.16 18.51 32.80
C SER A 347 -0.09 19.39 34.03
N ILE A 348 -0.71 20.54 33.77
CA ILE A 348 -1.18 21.47 34.79
C ILE A 348 -2.42 20.85 35.46
N GLU A 349 -2.42 20.77 36.79
CA GLU A 349 -3.52 20.22 37.60
C GLU A 349 -4.85 20.98 37.37
N PRO A 350 -5.96 20.28 37.11
CA PRO A 350 -7.30 20.83 37.30
C PRO A 350 -7.79 20.53 38.73
N GLN A 351 -8.35 21.56 39.36
CA GLN A 351 -8.91 21.51 40.70
C GLN A 351 -10.09 20.53 40.82
N THR A 352 -10.15 19.91 41.99
CA THR A 352 -11.14 18.95 42.49
C THR A 352 -12.59 19.45 42.45
N ILE A 353 -13.51 18.59 42.00
CA ILE A 353 -14.95 18.63 42.31
C ILE A 353 -15.36 17.25 42.87
N PRO A 354 -16.18 17.14 43.94
CA PRO A 354 -16.44 15.87 44.61
C PRO A 354 -17.66 15.09 44.08
N ASN A 355 -17.48 13.77 44.01
CA ASN A 355 -18.41 12.64 44.15
C ASN A 355 -19.77 12.61 43.43
N GLY A 356 -19.97 11.56 42.62
CA GLY A 356 -21.30 11.01 42.32
C GLY A 356 -21.30 9.91 41.25
N GLU A 357 -21.60 8.68 41.69
CA GLU A 357 -22.04 7.49 40.93
C GLU A 357 -20.99 6.56 40.30
N ALA A 358 -21.07 5.29 40.72
CA ALA A 358 -20.24 4.19 40.30
C ALA A 358 -20.59 3.76 38.86
N ILE A 359 -19.63 3.90 37.96
CA ILE A 359 -19.67 3.34 36.60
C ILE A 359 -19.40 1.83 36.74
N PRO A 360 -20.20 0.95 36.10
CA PRO A 360 -19.98 -0.48 36.20
C PRO A 360 -18.61 -0.85 35.62
N SER A 361 -17.95 -1.80 36.29
CA SER A 361 -16.65 -2.36 35.92
C SER A 361 -16.57 -2.64 34.41
N PRO A 362 -15.45 -2.35 33.74
CA PRO A 362 -15.29 -2.72 32.34
C PRO A 362 -15.45 -4.22 32.24
N GLN A 363 -16.49 -4.65 31.51
CA GLN A 363 -16.62 -6.04 31.11
C GLN A 363 -15.34 -6.40 30.37
N THR A 364 -14.61 -7.35 30.93
CA THR A 364 -13.49 -8.01 30.25
C THR A 364 -14.05 -8.64 28.98
N PHE A 365 -13.89 -7.96 27.86
CA PHE A 365 -14.09 -8.55 26.55
C PHE A 365 -13.04 -9.64 26.39
N SER A 366 -13.46 -10.89 26.50
CA SER A 366 -12.75 -12.01 25.91
C SER A 366 -12.55 -11.71 24.42
N PRO A 367 -11.35 -11.92 23.85
CA PRO A 367 -11.08 -11.61 22.46
C PRO A 367 -11.99 -12.48 21.59
N SER A 368 -13.05 -11.90 21.03
CA SER A 368 -13.78 -12.54 19.95
C SER A 368 -12.78 -12.85 18.84
N SER A 369 -12.79 -14.06 18.29
CA SER A 369 -12.00 -14.43 17.12
C SER A 369 -12.00 -13.28 16.11
N ALA A 370 -10.82 -12.78 15.74
CA ALA A 370 -10.71 -11.64 14.84
C ALA A 370 -11.52 -11.90 13.55
N ALA A 371 -12.42 -10.98 13.21
CA ALA A 371 -13.25 -11.12 12.02
C ALA A 371 -12.39 -11.20 10.75
N ILE A 372 -12.81 -12.05 9.82
CA ILE A 372 -12.13 -12.32 8.54
C ILE A 372 -12.38 -11.13 7.61
N PRO A 373 -11.34 -10.40 7.16
CA PRO A 373 -11.54 -9.26 6.27
C PRO A 373 -12.01 -9.73 4.89
N ALA A 374 -13.08 -9.14 4.37
CA ALA A 374 -13.49 -9.33 2.99
C ALA A 374 -12.65 -8.43 2.07
N LEU A 375 -11.62 -9.01 1.46
CA LEU A 375 -10.66 -8.29 0.60
C LEU A 375 -11.18 -8.12 -0.82
N ALA A 376 -10.65 -7.18 -1.60
CA ALA A 376 -10.99 -7.08 -3.02
C ALA A 376 -10.59 -8.37 -3.76
N LEU A 377 -11.50 -8.92 -4.58
CA LEU A 377 -11.23 -10.13 -5.35
C LEU A 377 -10.16 -9.85 -6.42
N THR A 378 -9.04 -10.56 -6.32
CA THR A 378 -7.94 -10.56 -7.31
C THR A 378 -7.68 -11.97 -7.81
N SER A 379 -7.20 -12.10 -9.05
CA SER A 379 -6.88 -13.42 -9.63
C SER A 379 -5.78 -14.13 -8.83
N GLU A 380 -4.81 -13.37 -8.32
CA GLU A 380 -3.69 -13.85 -7.54
C GLU A 380 -4.13 -14.28 -6.13
N GLY A 381 -4.92 -13.45 -5.43
CA GLY A 381 -5.43 -13.76 -4.09
C GLY A 381 -6.42 -14.94 -4.07
N PHE A 382 -7.21 -15.10 -5.13
CA PHE A 382 -8.17 -16.21 -5.25
C PHE A 382 -7.56 -17.50 -5.82
N LYS A 383 -6.33 -17.45 -6.33
CA LYS A 383 -5.68 -18.56 -7.03
C LYS A 383 -5.69 -19.91 -6.28
N PRO A 384 -5.51 -19.96 -4.95
CA PRO A 384 -5.57 -21.23 -4.21
C PRO A 384 -6.95 -21.90 -4.28
N PHE A 385 -8.01 -21.10 -4.40
CA PHE A 385 -9.41 -21.55 -4.31
C PHE A 385 -10.07 -21.70 -5.68
N GLY A 386 -9.56 -21.03 -6.71
CA GLY A 386 -10.24 -21.01 -8.00
C GLY A 386 -9.61 -20.12 -9.06
N GLN A 387 -10.44 -19.72 -10.02
CA GLN A 387 -10.11 -18.76 -11.06
C GLN A 387 -11.11 -17.60 -11.09
N VAL A 388 -10.65 -16.43 -11.53
CA VAL A 388 -11.49 -15.25 -11.73
C VAL A 388 -11.72 -15.05 -13.23
N ILE A 389 -12.98 -14.93 -13.63
CA ILE A 389 -13.41 -14.61 -15.00
C ILE A 389 -13.64 -13.11 -15.07
N GLN A 390 -12.77 -12.37 -15.74
CA GLN A 390 -12.92 -10.92 -15.91
C GLN A 390 -12.25 -10.43 -17.19
N ALA A 391 -12.72 -9.29 -17.70
CA ALA A 391 -11.99 -8.49 -18.68
C ALA A 391 -11.03 -7.53 -17.98
N TYR A 392 -10.05 -7.04 -18.72
CA TYR A 392 -9.06 -6.07 -18.24
C TYR A 392 -9.14 -4.79 -19.06
N ALA A 393 -9.23 -3.65 -18.39
CA ALA A 393 -9.20 -2.34 -19.05
C ALA A 393 -7.83 -2.05 -19.68
N ASP A 394 -6.75 -2.41 -18.98
CA ASP A 394 -5.38 -2.39 -19.50
C ASP A 394 -4.89 -3.81 -19.77
N LEU A 395 -4.54 -4.10 -21.03
CA LEU A 395 -3.98 -5.40 -21.42
C LEU A 395 -2.60 -5.66 -20.79
N ASN A 396 -1.88 -4.62 -20.39
CA ASN A 396 -0.62 -4.76 -19.67
C ASN A 396 -0.82 -5.23 -18.24
N ALA A 397 -2.02 -5.06 -17.67
CA ALA A 397 -2.31 -5.56 -16.35
C ALA A 397 -2.58 -7.07 -16.33
N VAL A 398 -2.86 -7.73 -17.46
CA VAL A 398 -3.22 -9.17 -17.52
C VAL A 398 -2.13 -10.06 -16.85
N PRO A 399 -2.48 -11.05 -16.00
CA PRO A 399 -1.49 -11.84 -15.25
C PRO A 399 -0.42 -12.48 -16.14
N ASN A 400 0.84 -12.47 -15.69
CA ASN A 400 1.97 -13.11 -16.38
C ASN A 400 2.43 -14.39 -15.64
N PRO A 401 2.91 -15.46 -16.33
CA PRO A 401 2.93 -15.65 -17.77
C PRO A 401 1.53 -15.46 -18.36
N ARG A 402 1.41 -14.73 -19.49
CA ARG A 402 0.14 -14.54 -20.20
C ARG A 402 -0.32 -15.89 -20.78
N ASN A 403 -0.90 -16.72 -19.92
CA ASN A 403 -1.45 -18.01 -20.30
C ASN A 403 -2.76 -17.85 -21.08
N THR A 404 -3.39 -16.68 -20.97
CA THR A 404 -4.59 -16.30 -21.70
C THR A 404 -4.23 -15.69 -23.04
N LYS A 405 -4.64 -16.33 -24.13
CA LYS A 405 -4.61 -15.72 -25.47
C LYS A 405 -5.59 -14.56 -25.51
N ILE A 406 -5.18 -13.43 -26.08
CA ILE A 406 -6.02 -12.24 -26.25
C ILE A 406 -6.06 -11.87 -27.73
N THR A 407 -7.25 -11.67 -28.28
CA THR A 407 -7.43 -11.28 -29.69
C THR A 407 -8.51 -10.23 -29.84
N GLY A 408 -8.35 -9.30 -30.78
CA GLY A 408 -9.47 -8.50 -31.27
C GLY A 408 -10.55 -9.36 -31.91
N ALA A 409 -11.81 -8.94 -31.80
CA ALA A 409 -12.97 -9.57 -32.41
C ALA A 409 -13.95 -8.49 -32.91
N ASN A 410 -15.05 -8.92 -33.57
CA ASN A 410 -16.14 -8.07 -34.01
C ASN A 410 -15.70 -6.81 -34.81
N GLN A 411 -14.79 -6.98 -35.76
CA GLN A 411 -14.28 -5.87 -36.60
C GLN A 411 -13.68 -4.72 -35.78
N GLY A 412 -13.08 -5.02 -34.62
CA GLY A 412 -12.41 -4.05 -33.75
C GLY A 412 -13.24 -3.55 -32.57
N THR A 413 -14.50 -3.98 -32.42
CA THR A 413 -15.37 -3.52 -31.31
C THR A 413 -15.30 -4.41 -30.07
N ALA A 414 -14.57 -5.52 -30.10
CA ALA A 414 -14.45 -6.41 -28.96
C ALA A 414 -13.02 -6.94 -28.78
N VAL A 415 -12.68 -7.25 -27.54
CA VAL A 415 -11.46 -7.97 -27.16
C VAL A 415 -11.87 -9.28 -26.49
N LYS A 416 -11.36 -10.39 -27.02
CA LYS A 416 -11.64 -11.72 -26.50
C LYS A 416 -10.49 -12.19 -25.62
N PHE A 417 -10.80 -12.48 -24.36
CA PHE A 417 -9.92 -13.17 -23.41
C PHE A 417 -10.26 -14.66 -23.46
N HIS A 418 -9.37 -15.47 -24.02
CA HIS A 418 -9.68 -16.87 -24.33
C HIS A 418 -9.45 -17.77 -23.11
N LYS A 419 -10.46 -18.60 -22.78
CA LYS A 419 -10.33 -19.71 -21.82
C LYS A 419 -9.79 -19.26 -20.45
N LEU A 420 -10.39 -18.21 -19.88
CA LEU A 420 -10.03 -17.73 -18.53
C LEU A 420 -10.21 -18.83 -17.46
N ALA A 421 -11.17 -19.73 -17.68
CA ALA A 421 -11.34 -20.97 -16.95
C ALA A 421 -11.82 -22.08 -17.90
N LEU A 422 -11.65 -23.34 -17.47
CA LEU A 422 -12.19 -24.53 -18.14
C LEU A 422 -13.22 -25.18 -17.22
N LEU A 423 -14.18 -25.90 -17.79
CA LEU A 423 -15.09 -26.75 -17.02
C LEU A 423 -14.45 -28.10 -16.78
N GLU A 424 -14.58 -28.59 -15.56
CA GLU A 424 -14.04 -29.85 -15.06
C GLU A 424 -15.14 -30.67 -14.41
N SER A 425 -15.08 -31.97 -14.63
CA SER A 425 -16.03 -32.94 -14.10
C SER A 425 -15.34 -34.28 -13.90
N SER A 426 -15.61 -34.91 -12.77
CA SER A 426 -15.10 -36.23 -12.37
C SER A 426 -16.22 -37.18 -11.93
N TYR A 427 -17.48 -36.89 -12.29
CA TYR A 427 -18.60 -37.79 -12.01
C TYR A 427 -18.36 -39.18 -12.62
N PRO A 428 -18.79 -40.25 -11.91
CA PRO A 428 -18.81 -41.59 -12.50
C PRO A 428 -19.64 -41.61 -13.78
N SER A 429 -19.21 -42.36 -14.79
CA SER A 429 -19.94 -42.46 -16.07
C SER A 429 -21.37 -42.98 -15.94
N ALA A 430 -21.69 -43.68 -14.86
CA ALA A 430 -23.02 -44.19 -14.55
C ALA A 430 -23.93 -43.17 -13.82
N ALA A 431 -23.42 -42.01 -13.44
CA ALA A 431 -24.14 -41.03 -12.62
C ALA A 431 -25.15 -40.17 -13.41
N ASP A 432 -25.25 -40.34 -14.73
CA ASP A 432 -26.11 -39.54 -15.62
C ASP A 432 -25.90 -38.01 -15.50
N ALA A 433 -24.70 -37.60 -15.10
CA ALA A 433 -24.36 -36.20 -14.91
C ALA A 433 -24.16 -35.47 -16.25
N SER A 434 -24.63 -34.24 -16.33
CA SER A 434 -24.50 -33.39 -17.53
C SER A 434 -24.09 -31.97 -17.17
N SER A 435 -23.33 -31.33 -18.06
CA SER A 435 -22.98 -29.92 -17.90
C SER A 435 -24.18 -29.04 -18.24
N GLY A 436 -24.57 -28.19 -17.31
CA GLY A 436 -25.73 -27.31 -17.44
C GLY A 436 -25.40 -25.85 -17.13
N ILE A 437 -26.37 -24.99 -17.42
CA ILE A 437 -26.36 -23.60 -16.98
C ILE A 437 -27.67 -23.34 -16.24
N SER A 438 -27.56 -23.01 -14.97
CA SER A 438 -28.67 -22.64 -14.09
C SER A 438 -28.64 -21.14 -13.81
N VAL A 439 -29.76 -20.56 -13.38
CA VAL A 439 -29.83 -19.17 -12.95
C VAL A 439 -30.30 -19.11 -11.51
N TYR A 440 -29.53 -18.44 -10.66
CA TYR A 440 -29.90 -18.14 -9.28
C TYR A 440 -30.26 -16.68 -9.14
N ARG A 441 -31.49 -16.41 -8.71
CA ARG A 441 -31.93 -15.07 -8.31
C ARG A 441 -31.70 -14.88 -6.81
N CYS A 442 -30.65 -14.16 -6.47
CA CYS A 442 -30.19 -13.99 -5.10
C CYS A 442 -30.77 -12.71 -4.48
N GLN A 443 -31.13 -12.78 -3.20
CA GLN A 443 -31.51 -11.62 -2.38
C GLN A 443 -30.33 -11.19 -1.51
N PRO A 444 -30.19 -9.88 -1.21
CA PRO A 444 -29.06 -9.38 -0.44
C PRO A 444 -29.04 -9.92 0.98
N ILE A 445 -27.83 -10.19 1.48
CA ILE A 445 -27.60 -10.49 2.89
C ILE A 445 -27.82 -9.24 3.73
N VAL A 446 -28.17 -9.45 5.01
CA VAL A 446 -28.31 -8.36 5.98
C VAL A 446 -27.03 -8.27 6.79
N LEU A 447 -26.27 -7.19 6.61
CA LEU A 447 -25.07 -6.91 7.40
C LEU A 447 -25.46 -6.30 8.75
N GLU A 448 -24.64 -6.57 9.76
CA GLU A 448 -24.70 -5.87 11.04
C GLU A 448 -24.28 -4.39 10.89
N ALA A 449 -24.55 -3.57 11.90
CA ALA A 449 -24.27 -2.12 11.86
C ALA A 449 -22.78 -1.82 11.67
N ASP A 450 -21.90 -2.69 12.17
CA ASP A 450 -20.45 -2.62 11.98
C ASP A 450 -19.97 -3.33 10.72
N ARG A 451 -20.88 -3.68 9.79
CA ARG A 451 -20.63 -4.36 8.51
C ARG A 451 -20.08 -5.79 8.66
N ARG A 452 -20.41 -6.46 9.76
CA ARG A 452 -20.12 -7.88 9.98
C ARG A 452 -21.22 -8.79 9.48
N TRP A 453 -20.83 -10.02 9.19
CA TRP A 453 -21.75 -11.07 8.79
C TRP A 453 -21.28 -12.46 9.23
N PRO A 454 -22.11 -13.23 9.97
CA PRO A 454 -21.76 -14.57 10.42
C PRO A 454 -21.85 -15.59 9.28
N VAL A 455 -20.80 -16.41 9.14
CA VAL A 455 -20.75 -17.52 8.19
C VAL A 455 -21.31 -18.76 8.86
N LYS A 456 -22.50 -19.18 8.44
CA LYS A 456 -23.26 -20.26 9.08
C LYS A 456 -23.20 -21.59 8.34
N VAL A 457 -22.87 -21.57 7.05
CA VAL A 457 -22.88 -22.74 6.19
C VAL A 457 -21.73 -22.68 5.20
N LEU A 458 -21.16 -23.83 4.86
CA LEU A 458 -20.28 -24.01 3.73
C LEU A 458 -20.73 -25.24 2.95
N GLU A 459 -20.59 -25.17 1.63
CA GLU A 459 -20.87 -26.25 0.70
C GLU A 459 -19.66 -26.58 -0.16
N ARG A 460 -19.60 -27.79 -0.68
CA ARG A 460 -18.51 -28.29 -1.53
C ARG A 460 -19.07 -29.18 -2.62
N HIS A 461 -18.53 -29.00 -3.82
CA HIS A 461 -18.85 -29.82 -5.00
C HIS A 461 -17.62 -30.66 -5.36
N SER A 462 -17.62 -31.93 -4.97
CA SER A 462 -16.44 -32.82 -5.06
C SER A 462 -16.20 -33.36 -6.47
N CYS A 463 -17.21 -33.33 -7.35
CA CYS A 463 -17.16 -33.90 -8.69
C CYS A 463 -17.14 -32.87 -9.84
N THR A 464 -17.19 -31.57 -9.56
CA THR A 464 -17.13 -30.53 -10.58
C THR A 464 -16.57 -29.23 -10.03
N ASN A 465 -16.00 -28.41 -10.91
CA ASN A 465 -15.78 -27.01 -10.60
C ASN A 465 -17.07 -26.22 -10.89
N GLN A 466 -17.39 -25.28 -10.01
CA GLN A 466 -18.63 -24.52 -10.09
C GLN A 466 -18.33 -23.07 -10.43
N THR A 467 -19.02 -22.55 -11.44
CA THR A 467 -18.81 -21.20 -11.97
C THR A 467 -20.01 -20.31 -11.67
N PHE A 468 -19.79 -19.11 -11.13
CA PHE A 468 -20.82 -18.08 -10.99
C PHE A 468 -20.46 -16.83 -11.78
N ILE A 469 -21.39 -16.37 -12.64
CA ILE A 469 -21.23 -15.19 -13.49
C ILE A 469 -22.41 -14.24 -13.28
N PRO A 470 -22.18 -12.99 -12.84
CA PRO A 470 -23.23 -11.98 -12.76
C PRO A 470 -23.85 -11.71 -14.14
N MET A 471 -25.19 -11.72 -14.21
CA MET A 471 -25.92 -11.49 -15.46
C MET A 471 -26.19 -10.00 -15.75
N GLY A 472 -25.76 -9.11 -14.85
CA GLY A 472 -25.89 -7.65 -14.99
C GLY A 472 -27.30 -7.13 -14.73
N ALA A 473 -27.49 -5.82 -14.97
CA ALA A 473 -28.79 -5.17 -14.88
C ALA A 473 -29.57 -5.34 -16.19
N GLY A 474 -30.85 -5.70 -16.09
CA GLY A 474 -31.74 -5.79 -17.24
C GLY A 474 -32.33 -4.43 -17.66
N LEU A 475 -32.92 -4.39 -18.85
CA LEU A 475 -33.86 -3.32 -19.22
C LEU A 475 -35.10 -3.51 -18.36
N LYS A 476 -35.53 -2.47 -17.63
CA LYS A 476 -36.68 -2.46 -16.69
C LYS A 476 -37.97 -3.03 -17.29
N THR A 477 -38.04 -4.35 -17.33
CA THR A 477 -39.12 -5.21 -17.81
C THR A 477 -39.54 -6.11 -16.65
N ASN A 478 -40.65 -6.83 -16.81
CA ASN A 478 -41.18 -7.66 -15.73
C ASN A 478 -40.21 -8.77 -15.27
N ASP A 479 -39.33 -9.23 -16.16
CA ASP A 479 -38.40 -10.32 -15.84
C ASP A 479 -37.05 -9.83 -15.30
N SER A 480 -36.72 -8.54 -15.50
CA SER A 480 -35.46 -7.93 -15.07
C SER A 480 -35.49 -7.51 -13.61
N LEU A 481 -34.35 -7.64 -12.94
CA LEU A 481 -34.15 -7.05 -11.63
C LEU A 481 -34.02 -5.53 -11.71
N ASP A 482 -34.73 -4.84 -10.82
CA ASP A 482 -34.48 -3.43 -10.49
C ASP A 482 -33.44 -3.33 -9.35
N ASN A 483 -32.66 -2.25 -9.34
CA ASN A 483 -31.67 -1.95 -8.30
C ASN A 483 -30.68 -3.10 -8.01
N THR A 484 -30.12 -3.69 -9.07
CA THR A 484 -29.18 -4.81 -8.94
C THR A 484 -27.94 -4.43 -8.13
N SER A 485 -27.46 -5.36 -7.30
CA SER A 485 -26.18 -5.18 -6.61
C SER A 485 -25.02 -5.05 -7.60
N GLY A 486 -24.07 -4.18 -7.29
CA GLY A 486 -22.79 -4.09 -8.01
C GLY A 486 -21.72 -5.05 -7.48
N ARG A 487 -22.00 -5.76 -6.39
CA ARG A 487 -21.01 -6.53 -5.61
C ARG A 487 -21.61 -7.79 -4.98
N TYR A 488 -20.78 -8.80 -4.77
CA TYR A 488 -21.15 -10.01 -4.04
C TYR A 488 -19.95 -10.53 -3.25
N LEU A 489 -20.23 -11.33 -2.22
CA LEU A 489 -19.24 -11.90 -1.32
C LEU A 489 -18.92 -13.33 -1.75
N VAL A 490 -17.63 -13.66 -1.75
CA VAL A 490 -17.08 -14.97 -2.05
C VAL A 490 -16.33 -15.43 -0.82
N ILE A 491 -16.79 -16.50 -0.17
CA ILE A 491 -16.16 -17.05 1.03
C ILE A 491 -15.71 -18.46 0.72
N VAL A 492 -14.47 -18.79 1.02
CA VAL A 492 -13.83 -20.06 0.64
C VAL A 492 -12.93 -20.59 1.74
N ALA A 493 -12.81 -21.92 1.81
CA ALA A 493 -11.89 -22.63 2.69
C ALA A 493 -11.36 -23.90 2.01
N HIS A 494 -10.18 -24.34 2.43
CA HIS A 494 -9.62 -25.64 2.06
C HIS A 494 -10.20 -26.76 2.93
N ASN A 495 -9.97 -28.00 2.49
CA ASN A 495 -10.25 -29.19 3.29
C ASN A 495 -9.24 -29.30 4.44
N GLY A 496 -9.74 -29.61 5.63
CA GLY A 496 -8.95 -30.05 6.77
C GLY A 496 -8.61 -31.54 6.69
N GLU A 497 -7.86 -32.01 7.68
CA GLU A 497 -7.44 -33.43 7.77
C GLU A 497 -8.62 -34.39 7.96
N ASP A 498 -9.76 -33.89 8.45
CA ASP A 498 -11.00 -34.63 8.68
C ASP A 498 -11.98 -34.57 7.50
N ASP A 499 -11.53 -34.05 6.35
CA ASP A 499 -12.33 -33.81 5.14
C ASP A 499 -13.48 -32.80 5.31
N LYS A 500 -13.46 -32.00 6.39
CA LYS A 500 -14.35 -30.87 6.64
C LYS A 500 -13.65 -29.54 6.32
N PRO A 501 -14.34 -28.38 6.31
CA PRO A 501 -13.68 -27.10 6.09
C PRO A 501 -12.65 -26.77 7.18
N ASP A 502 -11.40 -26.48 6.79
CA ASP A 502 -10.41 -25.90 7.69
C ASP A 502 -10.66 -24.39 7.84
N LEU A 503 -11.29 -24.01 8.95
CA LEU A 503 -11.64 -22.61 9.22
C LEU A 503 -10.43 -21.67 9.35
N LYS A 504 -9.21 -22.17 9.58
CA LYS A 504 -7.99 -21.33 9.55
C LYS A 504 -7.66 -20.83 8.15
N THR A 505 -8.08 -21.59 7.14
CA THR A 505 -7.92 -21.23 5.72
C THR A 505 -9.07 -20.41 5.17
N LEU A 506 -10.07 -20.08 6.00
CA LEU A 506 -11.24 -19.31 5.58
C LEU A 506 -10.80 -17.93 5.09
N ARG A 507 -11.19 -17.58 3.86
CA ARG A 507 -10.94 -16.28 3.22
C ARG A 507 -12.25 -15.73 2.70
N ALA A 508 -12.37 -14.40 2.71
CA ALA A 508 -13.50 -13.69 2.15
C ALA A 508 -13.03 -12.66 1.12
N PHE A 509 -13.76 -12.57 0.01
CA PHE A 509 -13.48 -11.64 -1.07
C PHE A 509 -14.75 -10.90 -1.50
N VAL A 510 -14.64 -9.59 -1.73
CA VAL A 510 -15.67 -8.79 -2.41
C VAL A 510 -15.38 -8.83 -3.91
N ALA A 511 -16.28 -9.48 -4.65
CA ALA A 511 -16.27 -9.52 -6.10
C ALA A 511 -17.22 -8.45 -6.66
N SER A 512 -16.84 -7.81 -7.76
CA SER A 512 -17.73 -6.89 -8.48
C SER A 512 -18.63 -7.64 -9.46
N ALA A 513 -19.73 -7.02 -9.87
CA ALA A 513 -20.63 -7.54 -10.92
C ALA A 513 -19.95 -7.69 -12.30
N SER A 514 -18.71 -7.22 -12.45
CA SER A 514 -17.89 -7.39 -13.66
C SER A 514 -16.97 -8.63 -13.61
N GLN A 515 -16.97 -9.34 -12.48
CA GLN A 515 -16.17 -10.51 -12.21
C GLN A 515 -17.09 -11.71 -12.04
N GLY A 516 -16.77 -12.80 -12.74
CA GLY A 516 -17.24 -14.14 -12.40
C GLY A 516 -16.16 -14.90 -11.65
N ILE A 517 -16.54 -15.98 -11.00
CA ILE A 517 -15.62 -16.89 -10.31
C ILE A 517 -15.83 -18.32 -10.76
N VAL A 518 -14.79 -19.12 -10.66
CA VAL A 518 -14.83 -20.57 -10.77
C VAL A 518 -14.15 -21.14 -9.54
N TYR A 519 -14.88 -21.85 -8.69
CA TYR A 519 -14.29 -22.59 -7.58
C TYR A 519 -13.57 -23.82 -8.13
N ASN A 520 -12.37 -24.13 -7.64
CA ASN A 520 -11.76 -25.43 -7.95
C ASN A 520 -12.63 -26.56 -7.39
N THR A 521 -12.63 -27.71 -8.06
CA THR A 521 -13.32 -28.92 -7.59
C THR A 521 -12.91 -29.25 -6.15
N GLY A 522 -13.89 -29.51 -5.28
CA GLY A 522 -13.65 -29.89 -3.89
C GLY A 522 -13.23 -28.75 -2.95
N ILE A 523 -13.41 -27.48 -3.33
CA ILE A 523 -13.24 -26.33 -2.42
C ILE A 523 -14.54 -26.06 -1.66
N TRP A 524 -14.42 -25.90 -0.33
CA TRP A 524 -15.52 -25.41 0.50
C TRP A 524 -15.75 -23.94 0.23
N HIS A 525 -17.01 -23.56 0.07
CA HIS A 525 -17.39 -22.18 -0.14
C HIS A 525 -18.76 -21.87 0.45
N HIS A 526 -19.03 -20.61 0.73
CA HIS A 526 -20.36 -20.19 1.12
C HIS A 526 -21.25 -20.10 -0.14
N PRO A 527 -22.54 -20.49 -0.07
CA PRO A 527 -23.50 -20.26 -1.14
C PRO A 527 -23.58 -18.78 -1.56
N MET A 528 -24.24 -18.46 -2.66
CA MET A 528 -24.28 -17.10 -3.20
C MET A 528 -24.72 -16.04 -2.17
N ALA A 529 -23.84 -15.09 -1.85
CA ALA A 529 -24.08 -14.02 -0.88
C ALA A 529 -23.95 -12.65 -1.57
N VAL A 530 -25.06 -12.02 -1.90
CA VAL A 530 -25.07 -10.71 -2.62
C VAL A 530 -25.28 -9.58 -1.61
N LEU A 531 -24.75 -8.38 -1.89
CA LEU A 531 -24.62 -7.32 -0.88
C LEU A 531 -25.69 -6.22 -0.98
N ASP A 532 -25.58 -5.36 -1.99
CA ASP A 532 -26.27 -4.06 -1.98
C ASP A 532 -27.68 -4.09 -2.63
N GLY A 533 -28.12 -5.25 -3.11
CA GLY A 533 -29.36 -5.46 -3.85
C GLY A 533 -29.47 -6.88 -4.42
N PRO A 534 -30.58 -7.21 -5.10
CA PRO A 534 -30.72 -8.52 -5.73
C PRO A 534 -29.74 -8.68 -6.90
N MET A 535 -29.39 -9.91 -7.25
CA MET A 535 -28.54 -10.21 -8.40
C MET A 535 -28.88 -11.59 -8.98
N ASP A 536 -28.97 -11.67 -10.30
CA ASP A 536 -29.06 -12.93 -11.02
C ASP A 536 -27.64 -13.41 -11.35
N LEU A 537 -27.33 -14.65 -10.96
CA LEU A 537 -26.06 -15.32 -11.22
C LEU A 537 -26.30 -16.55 -12.11
N ALA A 538 -25.63 -16.59 -13.25
CA ALA A 538 -25.54 -17.81 -14.04
C ALA A 538 -24.58 -18.77 -13.33
N CYS A 539 -25.06 -19.95 -12.94
CA CYS A 539 -24.24 -21.05 -12.46
C CYS A 539 -23.92 -21.99 -13.62
N VAL A 540 -22.64 -22.31 -13.83
CA VAL A 540 -22.21 -23.33 -14.79
C VAL A 540 -21.47 -24.43 -14.04
N GLU A 541 -22.00 -25.64 -14.14
CA GLU A 541 -21.47 -26.83 -13.45
C GLU A 541 -21.89 -28.11 -14.17
N THR A 542 -21.26 -29.22 -13.81
CA THR A 542 -21.76 -30.56 -14.15
C THR A 542 -22.50 -31.13 -12.96
N GLN A 543 -23.72 -31.62 -13.17
CA GLN A 543 -24.57 -32.13 -12.09
C GLN A 543 -25.46 -33.27 -12.59
N ILE A 544 -25.93 -34.09 -11.66
CA ILE A 544 -27.03 -35.03 -11.87
C ILE A 544 -28.35 -34.27 -11.86
N GLY A 545 -28.50 -33.31 -10.93
CA GLY A 545 -29.63 -32.37 -10.89
C GLY A 545 -30.87 -32.92 -10.18
N ASP A 546 -30.73 -33.99 -9.40
CA ASP A 546 -31.80 -34.62 -8.61
C ASP A 546 -31.63 -34.43 -7.08
N GLY A 547 -30.66 -33.62 -6.66
CA GLY A 547 -30.32 -33.40 -5.26
C GLY A 547 -29.39 -34.46 -4.67
N ASN A 548 -28.64 -35.18 -5.52
CA ASN A 548 -27.67 -36.18 -5.10
C ASN A 548 -26.59 -35.60 -4.17
N LEU A 549 -26.13 -36.39 -3.21
CA LEU A 549 -24.97 -36.03 -2.37
C LEU A 549 -23.67 -35.92 -3.19
N LEU A 550 -23.59 -36.56 -4.36
CA LEU A 550 -22.49 -36.37 -5.29
C LEU A 550 -22.47 -34.98 -5.92
N ASP A 551 -23.63 -34.31 -6.01
CA ASP A 551 -23.71 -32.95 -6.54
C ASP A 551 -23.19 -31.95 -5.50
N CYS A 552 -23.60 -32.06 -4.23
CA CYS A 552 -23.27 -31.09 -3.19
C CYS A 552 -23.21 -31.70 -1.79
N GLU A 553 -22.14 -31.35 -1.06
CA GLU A 553 -21.96 -31.63 0.36
C GLU A 553 -22.13 -30.33 1.16
N ILE A 554 -22.91 -30.34 2.24
CA ILE A 554 -23.21 -29.14 3.04
C ILE A 554 -22.82 -29.37 4.52
N VAL A 555 -22.13 -28.40 5.11
CA VAL A 555 -21.78 -28.37 6.54
C VAL A 555 -22.35 -27.10 7.17
N THR A 556 -23.10 -27.28 8.26
CA THR A 556 -23.56 -26.17 9.12
C THR A 556 -22.54 -25.90 10.21
N LEU A 557 -22.22 -24.62 10.43
CA LEU A 557 -21.21 -24.15 11.39
C LEU A 557 -21.81 -23.67 12.72
N GLU A 558 -23.13 -23.69 12.86
CA GLU A 558 -23.85 -23.18 14.05
C GLU A 558 -23.58 -23.97 15.35
N ASP A 559 -23.11 -25.22 15.24
CA ASP A 559 -22.84 -26.10 16.40
C ASP A 559 -21.39 -26.00 16.93
N GLN A 560 -20.56 -25.10 16.38
CA GLN A 560 -19.18 -24.88 16.85
C GLN A 560 -19.13 -23.73 17.87
N GLU A 561 -18.27 -23.83 18.89
CA GLU A 561 -18.17 -22.87 20.01
C GLU A 561 -17.90 -21.40 19.58
N THR A 562 -17.52 -21.16 18.32
CA THR A 562 -17.34 -19.82 17.75
C THR A 562 -17.78 -19.81 16.29
N VAL A 563 -18.77 -18.99 15.94
CA VAL A 563 -19.20 -18.75 14.55
C VAL A 563 -18.18 -17.83 13.88
N SER A 564 -17.62 -18.25 12.74
CA SER A 564 -16.74 -17.40 11.92
C SER A 564 -17.49 -16.17 11.42
N VAL A 565 -16.90 -14.99 11.55
CA VAL A 565 -17.50 -13.72 11.12
C VAL A 565 -16.65 -13.08 10.03
N VAL A 566 -17.29 -12.67 8.94
CA VAL A 566 -16.66 -11.86 7.89
C VAL A 566 -16.95 -10.38 8.15
N GLN A 567 -15.92 -9.55 7.98
CA GLN A 567 -15.98 -8.10 8.09
C GLN A 567 -15.83 -7.49 6.70
N LEU A 568 -16.84 -6.77 6.21
CA LEU A 568 -16.62 -5.95 5.02
C LEU A 568 -15.79 -4.73 5.39
N LEU A 569 -14.76 -4.49 4.58
CA LEU A 569 -13.90 -3.31 4.68
C LEU A 569 -14.54 -2.12 3.93
N ASP A 570 -14.13 -0.91 4.30
CA ASP A 570 -14.55 0.34 3.67
C ASP A 570 -13.93 0.57 2.29
#